data_AF-A0AAE9WV04-F1
#
_entry.id   AF-A0AAE9WV04-F1
#
_cell.length_a   1.000
_cell.length_b   1.000
_cell.length_c   1.000
_cell.angle_alpha   90.00
_cell.angle_beta   90.00
_cell.angle_gamma   90.00
#
_symmetry.space_group_name_H-M   'P 1'
#
loop_
_entity.id
_entity.type
_entity.pdbx_description
1 polymer ?
#
loop_
_entity_poly.entity_id
_entity_poly.type
_entity_poly.pdbx_seq_one_letter_code
_entity_poly.pdbx_strand_id
1 'polypeptide(L)'
;MSVEVCKRFDDVRKWLSHEVIVGHNININEKLNKYCDNGSCDAPFGKVNAGCLYLFDEFFAGYTPFNSVANRNINIVDYILIWLGYMLNLIKINENGTIDLFYETYIYNGQKYNTPIDGVTGYKTYNELVDIKEDLMSIDIKDMSKFYDAFILLCEICIGVNEDSSNCNKFSEQAKEFAKKYDELNEDYNNGRDSPYNQLLSTLSDDYYNFQSICNDFPLLPTYSRKFVIKSTLISIGFIFVAVSIFFVIAYKYSLFGFRKRFQKQCLRERIKNIKKKLIINKLF
;
A
#
# COMPACT_ATOMS: atom_id res chain seq x y z
N MET A 1 6.39 -11.72 -9.02
CA MET A 1 7.71 -11.19 -9.47
C MET A 1 8.60 -12.34 -9.92
N SER A 2 9.38 -12.17 -11.00
CA SER A 2 10.38 -13.14 -11.46
C SER A 2 11.77 -12.49 -11.59
N VAL A 3 12.83 -13.29 -11.60
CA VAL A 3 14.21 -12.81 -11.81
C VAL A 3 14.34 -12.05 -13.11
N GLU A 4 13.72 -12.54 -14.17
CA GLU A 4 13.84 -11.92 -15.49
C GLU A 4 13.19 -10.54 -15.51
N VAL A 5 12.04 -10.37 -14.85
CA VAL A 5 11.41 -9.06 -14.66
C VAL A 5 12.35 -8.11 -13.92
N CYS A 6 12.91 -8.55 -12.78
CA CYS A 6 13.84 -7.72 -12.02
C CYS A 6 15.12 -7.36 -12.78
N LYS A 7 15.65 -8.26 -13.60
CA LYS A 7 16.82 -7.99 -14.46
C LYS A 7 16.53 -6.87 -15.48
N ARG A 8 15.33 -6.85 -16.08
CA ARG A 8 14.94 -5.78 -17.01
C ARG A 8 14.77 -4.43 -16.33
N PHE A 9 14.26 -4.40 -15.10
CA PHE A 9 14.24 -3.16 -14.31
C PHE A 9 15.65 -2.71 -13.90
N ASP A 10 16.54 -3.63 -13.53
CA ASP A 10 17.94 -3.33 -13.20
C ASP A 10 18.70 -2.77 -14.42
N ASP A 11 18.45 -3.30 -15.62
CA ASP A 11 18.98 -2.76 -16.87
C ASP A 11 18.58 -1.28 -17.05
N VAL A 12 17.27 -0.98 -16.96
CA VAL A 12 16.76 0.39 -17.11
C VAL A 12 17.30 1.31 -16.02
N ARG A 13 17.39 0.84 -14.77
CA ARG A 13 17.97 1.60 -13.66
C ARG A 13 19.43 2.01 -13.93
N LYS A 14 20.22 1.13 -14.55
CA LYS A 14 21.61 1.42 -14.94
C LYS A 14 21.69 2.40 -16.12
N TRP A 15 20.80 2.28 -17.09
CA TRP A 15 20.82 3.11 -18.29
C TRP A 15 20.25 4.51 -18.07
N LEU A 16 19.27 4.63 -17.17
CA LEU A 16 18.56 5.85 -16.85
C LEU A 16 18.77 6.24 -15.39
N SER A 17 20.03 6.45 -15.01
CA SER A 17 20.38 6.91 -13.66
C SER A 17 19.87 8.33 -13.41
N HIS A 18 19.84 8.73 -12.13
CA HIS A 18 19.49 10.10 -11.74
C HIS A 18 20.31 11.16 -12.50
N GLU A 19 21.61 10.93 -12.69
CA GLU A 19 22.51 11.82 -13.43
C GLU A 19 22.17 11.89 -14.92
N VAL A 20 21.68 10.81 -15.54
CA VAL A 20 21.29 10.79 -16.95
C VAL A 20 19.99 11.58 -17.18
N ILE A 21 19.06 11.48 -16.24
CA ILE A 21 17.76 12.17 -16.32
C ILE A 21 17.87 13.64 -15.94
N VAL A 22 18.59 13.96 -14.86
CA VAL A 22 18.68 15.33 -14.30
C VAL A 22 19.96 16.06 -14.75
N GLY A 23 21.07 15.36 -14.93
CA GLY A 23 22.41 15.93 -15.05
C GLY A 23 22.84 16.41 -16.44
N HIS A 24 21.93 16.84 -17.31
CA HIS A 24 22.22 17.33 -18.67
C HIS A 24 23.01 16.38 -19.59
N ASN A 25 23.23 15.12 -19.21
CA ASN A 25 23.91 14.15 -20.08
C ASN A 25 23.03 13.87 -21.31
N ILE A 26 23.56 14.11 -22.50
CA ILE A 26 22.79 13.97 -23.76
C ILE A 26 22.76 12.50 -24.23
N ASN A 27 23.73 11.67 -23.81
CA ASN A 27 23.85 10.31 -24.30
C ASN A 27 23.04 9.32 -23.45
N ILE A 28 22.00 8.76 -24.06
CA ILE A 28 21.26 7.59 -23.55
C ILE A 28 21.96 6.29 -24.01
N ASN A 29 21.73 5.19 -23.30
CA ASN A 29 22.26 3.89 -23.71
C ASN A 29 21.74 3.50 -25.11
N GLU A 30 22.62 2.97 -25.97
CA GLU A 30 22.29 2.61 -27.36
C GLU A 30 21.10 1.65 -27.49
N LYS A 31 20.90 0.78 -26.49
CA LYS A 31 19.75 -0.13 -26.45
C LYS A 31 18.41 0.59 -26.37
N LEU A 32 18.39 1.81 -25.84
CA LEU A 32 17.20 2.65 -25.74
C LEU A 32 16.95 3.50 -27.00
N ASN A 33 17.93 3.68 -27.89
CA ASN A 33 17.81 4.54 -29.08
C ASN A 33 16.65 4.13 -29.99
N LYS A 34 16.38 2.81 -30.13
CA LYS A 34 15.25 2.31 -30.95
C LYS A 34 13.88 2.72 -30.39
N TYR A 35 13.81 3.07 -29.11
CA TYR A 35 12.59 3.52 -28.44
C TYR A 35 12.40 5.03 -28.49
N CYS A 36 13.44 5.80 -28.80
CA CYS A 36 13.31 7.23 -29.05
C CYS A 36 12.62 7.51 -30.40
N ASP A 37 12.01 8.68 -30.56
CA ASP A 37 11.51 9.14 -31.86
C ASP A 37 12.67 9.67 -32.71
N ASN A 38 12.67 9.37 -34.01
CA ASN A 38 13.78 9.68 -34.93
C ASN A 38 15.16 9.16 -34.49
N GLY A 39 15.21 8.21 -33.55
CA GLY A 39 16.44 7.57 -33.07
C GLY A 39 17.21 8.33 -31.98
N SER A 40 16.73 9.48 -31.50
CA SER A 40 17.32 10.19 -30.35
C SER A 40 16.26 10.77 -29.42
N CYS A 41 16.56 10.76 -28.11
CA CYS A 41 15.69 11.34 -27.10
C CYS A 41 16.52 12.09 -26.05
N ASP A 42 16.79 13.35 -26.36
CA ASP A 42 17.69 14.19 -25.55
C ASP A 42 16.97 14.78 -24.33
N ALA A 43 15.66 15.04 -24.47
CA ALA A 43 14.82 15.59 -23.41
C ALA A 43 14.53 14.55 -22.31
N PRO A 44 14.46 14.95 -21.02
CA PRO A 44 14.20 14.05 -19.91
C PRO A 44 12.97 13.15 -20.10
N PHE A 45 11.84 13.71 -20.55
CA PHE A 45 10.65 12.91 -20.85
C PHE A 45 10.87 11.93 -21.99
N GLY A 46 11.60 12.30 -23.04
CA GLY A 46 11.93 11.38 -24.13
C GLY A 46 12.73 10.18 -23.63
N LYS A 47 13.69 10.40 -22.72
CA LYS A 47 14.49 9.31 -22.11
C LYS A 47 13.65 8.39 -21.25
N VAL A 48 12.78 8.97 -20.40
CA VAL A 48 11.85 8.19 -19.57
C VAL A 48 10.88 7.40 -20.45
N ASN A 49 10.37 8.00 -21.52
CA ASN A 49 9.52 7.32 -22.50
C ASN A 49 10.24 6.14 -23.16
N ALA A 50 11.50 6.33 -23.57
CA ALA A 50 12.29 5.25 -24.15
C ALA A 50 12.49 4.07 -23.18
N GLY A 51 12.77 4.36 -21.90
CA GLY A 51 12.85 3.34 -20.86
C GLY A 51 11.51 2.64 -20.59
N CYS A 52 10.41 3.39 -20.60
CA CYS A 52 9.06 2.87 -20.40
C CYS A 52 8.68 1.91 -21.55
N LEU A 53 8.87 2.34 -22.80
CA LEU A 53 8.65 1.50 -23.98
C LEU A 53 9.52 0.25 -23.99
N TYR A 54 10.79 0.34 -23.56
CA TYR A 54 11.64 -0.85 -23.42
C TYR A 54 11.03 -1.87 -22.45
N LEU A 55 10.54 -1.44 -21.29
CA LEU A 55 9.89 -2.34 -20.34
C LEU A 55 8.64 -2.96 -20.96
N PHE A 56 7.79 -2.17 -21.61
CA PHE A 56 6.60 -2.71 -22.29
C PHE A 56 6.96 -3.71 -23.38
N ASP A 57 7.99 -3.45 -24.18
CA ASP A 57 8.44 -4.38 -25.23
C ASP A 57 8.95 -5.70 -24.64
N GLU A 58 9.83 -5.63 -23.63
CA GLU A 58 10.46 -6.81 -23.03
C GLU A 58 9.46 -7.71 -22.29
N PHE A 59 8.30 -7.18 -21.93
CA PHE A 59 7.25 -7.93 -21.23
C PHE A 59 6.04 -8.27 -22.10
N PHE A 60 5.74 -7.44 -23.10
CA PHE A 60 4.44 -7.47 -23.79
C PHE A 60 4.52 -7.36 -25.32
N ALA A 61 5.70 -7.37 -25.95
CA ALA A 61 5.84 -7.39 -27.42
C ALA A 61 5.47 -8.75 -28.06
N GLY A 62 4.23 -9.17 -27.89
CA GLY A 62 3.68 -10.39 -28.49
C GLY A 62 3.86 -11.65 -27.66
N TYR A 63 3.65 -12.80 -28.32
CA TYR A 63 3.54 -14.10 -27.64
C TYR A 63 4.78 -14.44 -26.79
N THR A 64 5.99 -14.31 -27.35
CA THR A 64 7.20 -14.79 -26.68
C THR A 64 7.51 -14.02 -25.39
N PRO A 65 7.68 -12.68 -25.40
CA PRO A 65 7.97 -11.94 -24.17
C PRO A 65 6.89 -12.13 -23.11
N PHE A 66 5.62 -12.12 -23.52
CA PHE A 66 4.50 -12.29 -22.60
C PHE A 66 4.47 -13.67 -21.92
N ASN A 67 4.77 -14.74 -22.66
CA ASN A 67 4.73 -16.09 -22.11
C ASN A 67 5.98 -16.45 -21.30
N SER A 68 7.17 -16.02 -21.74
CA SER A 68 8.43 -16.44 -21.11
C SER A 68 8.94 -15.48 -20.04
N VAL A 69 8.93 -14.17 -20.32
CA VAL A 69 9.49 -13.16 -19.42
C VAL A 69 8.43 -12.73 -18.42
N ALA A 70 7.28 -12.28 -18.93
CA ALA A 70 6.17 -11.84 -18.10
C ALA A 70 5.41 -12.99 -17.44
N ASN A 71 5.64 -14.24 -17.88
CA ASN A 71 4.95 -15.42 -17.39
C ASN A 71 3.41 -15.25 -17.35
N ARG A 72 2.86 -14.64 -18.40
CA ARG A 72 1.44 -14.30 -18.55
C ARG A 72 0.87 -13.40 -17.44
N ASN A 73 1.73 -12.64 -16.75
CA ASN A 73 1.34 -11.79 -15.64
C ASN A 73 1.20 -10.32 -16.08
N ILE A 74 -0.04 -9.87 -16.28
CA ILE A 74 -0.34 -8.46 -16.58
C ILE A 74 -0.02 -7.53 -15.42
N ASN A 75 0.02 -8.01 -14.17
CA ASN A 75 0.37 -7.19 -13.01
C ASN A 75 1.82 -6.67 -13.04
N ILE A 76 2.64 -7.10 -14.02
CA ILE A 76 3.94 -6.46 -14.26
C ILE A 76 3.78 -4.97 -14.62
N VAL A 77 2.64 -4.58 -15.19
CA VAL A 77 2.30 -3.17 -15.44
C VAL A 77 2.38 -2.36 -14.14
N ASP A 78 1.97 -2.91 -13.00
CA ASP A 78 2.05 -2.24 -11.70
C ASP A 78 3.48 -1.76 -11.40
N TYR A 79 4.50 -2.60 -11.67
CA TYR A 79 5.91 -2.23 -11.48
C TYR A 79 6.42 -1.23 -12.51
N ILE A 80 5.92 -1.31 -13.76
CA ILE A 80 6.25 -0.31 -14.78
C ILE A 80 5.72 1.05 -14.34
N LEU A 81 4.51 1.11 -13.79
CA LEU A 81 3.90 2.34 -13.29
C LEU A 81 4.59 2.86 -12.02
N ILE A 82 5.02 1.97 -11.10
CA ILE A 82 5.87 2.34 -9.96
C ILE A 82 7.18 2.99 -10.45
N TRP A 83 7.88 2.35 -11.39
CA TRP A 83 9.12 2.87 -11.97
C TRP A 83 8.88 4.20 -12.68
N LEU A 84 7.83 4.30 -13.50
CA LEU A 84 7.49 5.52 -14.22
C LEU A 84 7.18 6.67 -13.26
N GLY A 85 6.40 6.41 -12.20
CA GLY A 85 6.08 7.40 -11.16
C GLY A 85 7.34 7.92 -10.46
N TYR A 86 8.28 7.04 -10.12
CA TYR A 86 9.59 7.44 -9.59
C TYR A 86 10.37 8.33 -10.57
N MET A 87 10.48 7.93 -11.83
CA MET A 87 11.24 8.69 -12.83
C MET A 87 10.62 10.07 -13.09
N LEU A 88 9.29 10.15 -13.15
CA LEU A 88 8.59 11.42 -13.29
C LEU A 88 8.73 12.29 -12.03
N ASN A 89 8.89 11.70 -10.82
CA ASN A 89 9.19 12.46 -9.61
C ASN A 89 10.54 13.17 -9.70
N LEU A 90 11.56 12.48 -10.24
CA LEU A 90 12.88 13.06 -10.46
C LEU A 90 12.82 14.27 -11.39
N ILE A 91 11.97 14.21 -12.41
CA ILE A 91 11.79 15.32 -13.36
C ILE A 91 10.96 16.45 -12.75
N LYS A 92 9.92 16.13 -11.96
CA LYS A 92 9.01 17.10 -11.30
C LYS A 92 9.73 18.07 -10.36
N ILE A 93 10.88 17.68 -9.80
CA ILE A 93 11.74 18.62 -9.05
C ILE A 93 12.05 19.89 -9.86
N ASN A 94 11.93 19.84 -11.20
CA ASN A 94 12.23 20.93 -12.11
C ASN A 94 11.01 21.60 -12.79
N GLU A 95 9.81 20.99 -12.85
CA GLU A 95 8.63 21.55 -13.58
C GLU A 95 7.26 21.12 -13.00
N ASN A 96 6.22 21.96 -13.15
CA ASN A 96 4.98 21.94 -12.35
C ASN A 96 3.76 21.16 -12.91
N GLY A 97 3.93 20.23 -13.87
CA GLY A 97 2.79 19.50 -14.46
C GLY A 97 3.19 18.25 -15.25
N THR A 98 3.71 17.22 -14.57
CA THR A 98 4.54 16.20 -15.22
C THR A 98 3.85 14.89 -15.61
N ILE A 99 2.90 14.38 -14.82
CA ILE A 99 2.31 13.05 -15.06
C ILE A 99 1.30 13.09 -16.20
N ASP A 100 0.23 13.88 -16.07
CA ASP A 100 -0.85 13.94 -17.06
C ASP A 100 -0.31 14.31 -18.44
N LEU A 101 0.62 15.27 -18.49
CA LEU A 101 1.29 15.68 -19.73
C LEU A 101 2.09 14.53 -20.35
N PHE A 102 2.81 13.75 -19.54
CA PHE A 102 3.55 12.58 -20.05
C PHE A 102 2.60 11.53 -20.63
N TYR A 103 1.51 11.21 -19.91
CA TYR A 103 0.52 10.25 -20.38
C TYR A 103 -0.16 10.72 -21.66
N GLU A 104 -0.64 11.96 -21.71
CA GLU A 104 -1.29 12.52 -22.89
C GLU A 104 -0.34 12.53 -24.09
N THR A 105 0.91 12.97 -23.89
CA THR A 105 1.88 13.11 -24.98
C THR A 105 2.35 11.76 -25.52
N TYR A 106 2.80 10.87 -24.63
CA TYR A 106 3.54 9.67 -25.03
C TYR A 106 2.69 8.42 -25.02
N ILE A 107 1.76 8.26 -24.09
CA ILE A 107 1.02 7.01 -23.93
C ILE A 107 -0.26 7.06 -24.76
N TYR A 108 -1.11 8.06 -24.53
CA TYR A 108 -2.38 8.21 -25.23
C TYR A 108 -2.19 8.57 -26.71
N ASN A 109 -1.42 9.62 -27.02
CA ASN A 109 -1.20 10.06 -28.41
C ASN A 109 -0.01 9.38 -29.09
N GLY A 110 0.84 8.64 -28.36
CA GLY A 110 2.06 8.06 -28.92
C GLY A 110 1.79 6.84 -29.78
N GLN A 111 2.26 6.88 -31.03
CA GLN A 111 2.06 5.80 -32.00
C GLN A 111 2.59 4.44 -31.52
N LYS A 112 3.74 4.42 -30.83
CA LYS A 112 4.37 3.17 -30.36
C LYS A 112 3.51 2.45 -29.30
N TYR A 113 2.82 3.19 -28.43
CA TYR A 113 1.93 2.60 -27.41
C TYR A 113 0.62 2.08 -27.99
N ASN A 114 0.18 2.65 -29.11
CA ASN A 114 -1.07 2.33 -29.78
C ASN A 114 -0.92 1.35 -30.95
N THR A 115 0.31 0.89 -31.23
CA THR A 115 0.56 -0.07 -32.30
C THR A 115 -0.03 -1.44 -31.91
N PRO A 116 -0.82 -2.09 -32.79
CA PRO A 116 -1.39 -3.41 -32.51
C PRO A 116 -0.32 -4.48 -32.26
N ILE A 117 -0.57 -5.33 -31.27
CA ILE A 117 0.27 -6.44 -30.87
C ILE A 117 -0.43 -7.75 -31.22
N ASP A 118 0.21 -8.56 -32.05
CA ASP A 118 -0.32 -9.85 -32.48
C ASP A 118 0.13 -11.01 -31.56
N GLY A 119 -0.69 -12.06 -31.51
CA GLY A 119 -0.34 -13.33 -30.86
C GLY A 119 -0.52 -13.38 -29.35
N VAL A 120 -1.18 -12.39 -28.74
CA VAL A 120 -1.53 -12.39 -27.31
C VAL A 120 -3.03 -12.15 -27.13
N THR A 121 -3.61 -12.80 -26.13
CA THR A 121 -5.00 -12.61 -25.70
C THR A 121 -5.03 -11.85 -24.38
N GLY A 122 -5.81 -10.76 -24.29
CA GLY A 122 -6.01 -9.99 -23.06
C GLY A 122 -5.72 -8.50 -23.22
N TYR A 123 -4.88 -8.12 -24.18
CA TYR A 123 -4.59 -6.75 -24.59
C TYR A 123 -4.24 -6.72 -26.07
N LYS A 124 -4.39 -5.57 -26.72
CA LYS A 124 -4.05 -5.34 -28.12
C LYS A 124 -2.96 -4.31 -28.31
N THR A 125 -2.74 -3.43 -27.33
CA THR A 125 -1.75 -2.37 -27.38
C THR A 125 -1.15 -2.17 -25.98
N TYR A 126 -0.03 -1.44 -25.89
CA TYR A 126 0.51 -1.05 -24.58
C TYR A 126 -0.37 -0.01 -23.88
N ASN A 127 -1.04 0.86 -24.65
CA ASN A 127 -2.00 1.80 -24.09
C ASN A 127 -3.14 1.07 -23.35
N GLU A 128 -3.69 -0.01 -23.92
CA GLU A 128 -4.73 -0.80 -23.25
C GLU A 128 -4.25 -1.41 -21.92
N LEU A 129 -2.98 -1.84 -21.83
CA LEU A 129 -2.41 -2.35 -20.58
C LEU A 129 -2.34 -1.27 -19.50
N VAL A 130 -2.01 -0.05 -19.91
CA VAL A 130 -1.97 1.12 -19.04
C VAL A 130 -3.39 1.52 -18.61
N ASP A 131 -4.35 1.54 -19.54
CA ASP A 131 -5.76 1.86 -19.27
C ASP A 131 -6.38 0.89 -18.24
N ILE A 132 -6.02 -0.40 -18.31
CA ILE A 132 -6.46 -1.41 -17.31
C ILE A 132 -6.01 -1.05 -15.89
N LYS A 133 -4.91 -0.32 -15.76
CA LYS A 133 -4.27 0.07 -14.49
C LYS A 133 -4.28 1.60 -14.27
N GLU A 134 -5.21 2.30 -14.92
CA GLU A 134 -5.26 3.77 -14.92
C GLU A 134 -5.45 4.35 -13.51
N ASP A 135 -6.14 3.61 -12.64
CA ASP A 135 -6.43 4.02 -11.28
C ASP A 135 -5.14 4.18 -10.45
N LEU A 136 -4.11 3.39 -10.74
CA LEU A 136 -2.79 3.49 -10.10
C LEU A 136 -2.12 4.85 -10.38
N MET A 137 -2.44 5.52 -11.49
CA MET A 137 -1.90 6.85 -11.81
C MET A 137 -2.37 7.95 -10.85
N SER A 138 -3.47 7.71 -10.13
CA SER A 138 -4.00 8.66 -9.14
C SER A 138 -3.14 8.75 -7.86
N ILE A 139 -2.20 7.82 -7.66
CA ILE A 139 -1.31 7.80 -6.50
C ILE A 139 -0.32 8.96 -6.60
N ASP A 140 -0.10 9.67 -5.49
CA ASP A 140 0.84 10.78 -5.46
C ASP A 140 2.24 10.30 -5.87
N ILE A 141 2.90 11.08 -6.72
CA ILE A 141 4.20 10.75 -7.30
C ILE A 141 5.31 10.58 -6.25
N LYS A 142 5.20 11.25 -5.09
CA LYS A 142 6.10 11.07 -3.96
C LYS A 142 5.86 9.71 -3.30
N ASP A 143 4.61 9.26 -3.24
CA ASP A 143 4.29 7.94 -2.74
C ASP A 143 4.73 6.85 -3.73
N MET A 144 4.57 7.05 -5.04
CA MET A 144 5.14 6.16 -6.07
C MET A 144 6.66 6.00 -5.90
N SER A 145 7.37 7.06 -5.53
CA SER A 145 8.81 6.98 -5.25
C SER A 145 9.12 6.12 -4.03
N LYS A 146 8.29 6.15 -2.97
CA LYS A 146 8.43 5.25 -1.82
C LYS A 146 8.12 3.79 -2.21
N PHE A 147 7.12 3.57 -3.06
CA PHE A 147 6.84 2.25 -3.63
C PHE A 147 8.03 1.74 -4.44
N TYR A 148 8.69 2.61 -5.20
CA TYR A 148 9.88 2.25 -5.98
C TYR A 148 11.05 1.81 -5.08
N ASP A 149 11.32 2.53 -3.98
CA ASP A 149 12.32 2.10 -3.00
C ASP A 149 12.06 0.67 -2.50
N ALA A 150 10.80 0.37 -2.14
CA ALA A 150 10.40 -0.96 -1.68
C ALA A 150 10.49 -2.00 -2.80
N PHE A 151 10.04 -1.66 -4.01
CA PHE A 151 10.09 -2.53 -5.19
C PHE A 151 11.53 -2.94 -5.55
N ILE A 152 12.49 -2.02 -5.48
CA ILE A 152 13.88 -2.34 -5.76
C ILE A 152 14.44 -3.36 -4.75
N LEU A 153 14.16 -3.18 -3.45
CA LEU A 153 14.54 -4.16 -2.42
C LEU A 153 13.89 -5.53 -2.68
N LEU A 154 12.61 -5.53 -3.10
CA LEU A 154 11.92 -6.76 -3.47
C LEU A 154 12.60 -7.46 -4.65
N CYS A 155 13.11 -6.70 -5.62
CA CYS A 155 13.86 -7.26 -6.74
C CYS A 155 15.23 -7.82 -6.35
N GLU A 156 15.94 -7.16 -5.44
CA GLU A 156 17.20 -7.68 -4.89
C GLU A 156 16.98 -9.02 -4.15
N ILE A 157 15.90 -9.11 -3.37
CA ILE A 157 15.47 -10.36 -2.73
C ILE A 157 15.12 -11.41 -3.79
N CYS A 158 14.35 -11.04 -4.82
CA CYS A 158 13.93 -11.95 -5.90
C CYS A 158 15.11 -12.58 -6.63
N ILE A 159 16.09 -11.77 -7.04
CA ILE A 159 17.30 -12.25 -7.71
C ILE A 159 18.07 -13.17 -6.78
N GLY A 160 18.23 -12.76 -5.52
CA GLY A 160 18.96 -13.50 -4.51
C GLY A 160 18.41 -14.88 -4.16
N VAL A 161 17.09 -14.97 -3.96
CA VAL A 161 16.41 -16.23 -3.59
C VAL A 161 16.42 -17.25 -4.73
N ASN A 162 16.40 -16.79 -5.98
CA ASN A 162 16.32 -17.68 -7.14
C ASN A 162 17.68 -18.16 -7.67
N GLU A 163 18.75 -17.37 -7.52
CA GLU A 163 20.09 -17.79 -7.99
C GLU A 163 20.67 -18.93 -7.13
N ASP A 164 20.30 -19.00 -5.85
CA ASP A 164 20.69 -20.06 -4.92
C ASP A 164 19.63 -20.19 -3.83
N SER A 165 18.56 -20.97 -4.05
CA SER A 165 17.49 -21.20 -3.04
C SER A 165 17.95 -21.59 -1.62
N SER A 166 19.25 -21.86 -1.41
CA SER A 166 19.93 -22.09 -0.13
C SER A 166 20.50 -20.85 0.57
N ASN A 167 20.45 -19.64 -0.03
CA ASN A 167 21.16 -18.44 0.45
C ASN A 167 20.27 -17.38 1.13
N CYS A 168 19.13 -17.77 1.72
CA CYS A 168 18.23 -16.86 2.47
C CYS A 168 18.97 -15.95 3.47
N ASN A 169 20.03 -16.46 4.11
CA ASN A 169 20.86 -15.70 5.05
C ASN A 169 21.52 -14.46 4.42
N LYS A 170 21.86 -14.50 3.14
CA LYS A 170 22.55 -13.40 2.43
C LYS A 170 21.62 -12.20 2.18
N PHE A 171 20.31 -12.44 2.11
CA PHE A 171 19.30 -11.42 1.80
C PHE A 171 18.39 -11.08 2.99
N SER A 172 18.72 -11.59 4.18
CA SER A 172 17.98 -11.28 5.41
C SER A 172 17.96 -9.79 5.72
N GLU A 173 19.04 -9.07 5.41
CA GLU A 173 19.10 -7.63 5.67
C GLU A 173 18.19 -6.84 4.72
N GLN A 174 18.23 -7.14 3.42
CA GLN A 174 17.30 -6.58 2.43
C GLN A 174 15.85 -6.91 2.77
N ALA A 175 15.57 -8.13 3.26
CA ALA A 175 14.24 -8.51 3.69
C ALA A 175 13.75 -7.72 4.91
N LYS A 176 14.64 -7.35 5.85
CA LYS A 176 14.31 -6.44 6.97
C LYS A 176 14.09 -5.01 6.48
N GLU A 177 14.93 -4.53 5.58
CA GLU A 177 14.77 -3.19 4.99
C GLU A 177 13.47 -3.08 4.21
N PHE A 178 13.13 -4.11 3.42
CA PHE A 178 11.84 -4.21 2.74
C PHE A 178 10.68 -4.19 3.74
N ALA A 179 10.72 -5.02 4.78
CA ALA A 179 9.64 -5.06 5.78
C ALA A 179 9.46 -3.71 6.49
N LYS A 180 10.57 -2.98 6.74
CA LYS A 180 10.53 -1.62 7.29
C LYS A 180 9.89 -0.62 6.31
N LYS A 181 10.30 -0.63 5.05
CA LYS A 181 9.72 0.23 4.00
C LYS A 181 8.24 -0.07 3.77
N TYR A 182 7.87 -1.36 3.80
CA TYR A 182 6.49 -1.80 3.72
C TYR A 182 5.66 -1.30 4.90
N ASP A 183 6.18 -1.39 6.13
CA ASP A 183 5.52 -0.85 7.33
C ASP A 183 5.28 0.66 7.23
N GLU A 184 6.26 1.42 6.69
CA GLU A 184 6.11 2.85 6.41
C GLU A 184 4.99 3.14 5.38
N LEU A 185 4.91 2.37 4.29
CA LEU A 185 3.83 2.48 3.30
C LEU A 185 2.47 2.09 3.89
N ASN A 186 2.45 1.05 4.73
CA ASN A 186 1.24 0.53 5.35
C ASN A 186 0.59 1.55 6.30
N GLU A 187 1.31 2.57 6.79
CA GLU A 187 0.72 3.64 7.60
C GLU A 187 -0.40 4.40 6.90
N ASP A 188 -0.40 4.44 5.58
CA ASP A 188 -1.40 5.14 4.77
C ASP A 188 -2.47 4.19 4.18
N TYR A 189 -2.49 2.91 4.61
CA TYR A 189 -3.44 1.86 4.21
C TYR A 189 -4.93 2.19 4.46
N ASN A 190 -5.23 3.29 5.15
CA ASN A 190 -6.57 3.68 5.59
C ASN A 190 -7.49 4.25 4.48
N ASN A 191 -7.03 4.33 3.23
CA ASN A 191 -7.82 4.86 2.11
C ASN A 191 -8.87 3.86 1.55
N GLY A 192 -9.04 2.70 2.18
CA GLY A 192 -10.00 1.66 1.80
C GLY A 192 -9.35 0.50 1.04
N ARG A 193 -9.82 -0.73 1.30
CA ARG A 193 -9.22 -1.98 0.78
C ARG A 193 -9.01 -1.96 -0.75
N ASP A 194 -9.90 -1.31 -1.49
CA ASP A 194 -9.92 -1.32 -2.95
C ASP A 194 -9.23 -0.07 -3.56
N SER A 195 -8.60 0.77 -2.74
CA SER A 195 -7.90 1.95 -3.25
C SER A 195 -6.68 1.56 -4.10
N PRO A 196 -6.32 2.36 -5.13
CA PRO A 196 -5.17 2.08 -5.99
C PRO A 196 -3.86 1.90 -5.20
N TYR A 197 -3.69 2.71 -4.15
CA TYR A 197 -2.55 2.60 -3.22
C TYR A 197 -2.46 1.21 -2.58
N ASN A 198 -3.60 0.70 -2.08
CA ASN A 198 -3.65 -0.59 -1.43
C ASN A 198 -3.51 -1.75 -2.42
N GLN A 199 -3.91 -1.56 -3.68
CA GLN A 199 -3.63 -2.52 -4.74
C GLN A 199 -2.12 -2.66 -4.97
N LEU A 200 -1.38 -1.56 -5.14
CA LEU A 200 0.10 -1.61 -5.25
C LEU A 200 0.76 -2.24 -4.03
N LEU A 201 0.29 -1.88 -2.83
CA LEU A 201 0.81 -2.45 -1.60
C LEU A 201 0.59 -3.98 -1.55
N SER A 202 -0.59 -4.44 -1.98
CA SER A 202 -0.92 -5.86 -2.07
C SER A 202 -0.03 -6.58 -3.09
N THR A 203 0.20 -5.96 -4.26
CA THR A 203 1.11 -6.47 -5.28
C THR A 203 2.54 -6.67 -4.74
N LEU A 204 3.04 -5.75 -3.90
CA LEU A 204 4.35 -5.93 -3.24
C LEU A 204 4.32 -7.01 -2.14
N SER A 205 3.26 -7.05 -1.33
CA SER A 205 3.15 -8.04 -0.24
C SER A 205 3.04 -9.47 -0.76
N ASP A 206 2.23 -9.69 -1.81
CA ASP A 206 1.99 -11.02 -2.37
C ASP A 206 3.28 -11.63 -2.88
N ASP A 207 4.09 -10.83 -3.58
CA ASP A 207 5.40 -11.26 -4.05
C ASP A 207 6.41 -11.47 -2.94
N TYR A 208 6.40 -10.62 -1.92
CA TYR A 208 7.23 -10.85 -0.74
C TYR A 208 6.85 -12.15 -0.03
N TYR A 209 5.56 -12.45 0.13
CA TYR A 209 5.08 -13.70 0.72
C TYR A 209 5.50 -14.93 -0.10
N ASN A 210 5.52 -14.83 -1.43
CA ASN A 210 6.07 -15.88 -2.28
C ASN A 210 7.54 -16.14 -1.94
N PHE A 211 8.36 -15.11 -1.74
CA PHE A 211 9.77 -15.29 -1.33
C PHE A 211 9.93 -15.76 0.11
N GLN A 212 9.10 -15.27 1.03
CA GLN A 212 9.08 -15.72 2.43
C GLN A 212 8.72 -17.20 2.54
N SER A 213 7.85 -17.72 1.66
CA SER A 213 7.52 -19.16 1.65
C SER A 213 8.71 -20.06 1.32
N ILE A 214 9.72 -19.51 0.63
CA ILE A 214 11.00 -20.17 0.34
C ILE A 214 11.96 -19.91 1.52
N CYS A 215 12.02 -18.66 1.99
CA CYS A 215 12.89 -18.19 3.07
C CYS A 215 12.09 -17.86 4.34
N ASN A 216 11.73 -18.89 5.11
CA ASN A 216 10.83 -18.76 6.27
C ASN A 216 11.37 -17.86 7.40
N ASP A 217 12.68 -17.60 7.45
CA ASP A 217 13.31 -16.73 8.44
C ASP A 217 13.17 -15.23 8.12
N PHE A 218 12.58 -14.88 6.97
CA PHE A 218 12.28 -13.49 6.62
C PHE A 218 11.22 -12.89 7.54
N PRO A 219 11.33 -11.61 7.90
CA PRO A 219 10.39 -10.95 8.80
C PRO A 219 8.96 -10.95 8.23
N LEU A 220 7.98 -11.13 9.10
CA LEU A 220 6.57 -11.00 8.73
C LEU A 220 6.23 -9.53 8.46
N LEU A 221 5.43 -9.29 7.42
CA LEU A 221 4.89 -7.97 7.14
C LEU A 221 3.76 -7.62 8.13
N PRO A 222 3.65 -6.35 8.54
CA PRO A 222 2.54 -5.89 9.38
C PRO A 222 1.20 -5.99 8.65
N THR A 223 0.23 -6.66 9.26
CA THR A 223 -1.12 -6.83 8.69
C THR A 223 -1.96 -5.55 8.76
N TYR A 224 -1.72 -4.71 9.77
CA TYR A 224 -2.48 -3.48 10.02
C TYR A 224 -1.53 -2.32 10.29
N SER A 225 -1.92 -1.14 9.85
CA SER A 225 -1.18 0.08 10.12
C SER A 225 -1.20 0.44 11.61
N ARG A 226 -0.10 0.97 12.15
CA ARG A 226 -0.05 1.34 13.57
C ARG A 226 -1.04 2.45 13.86
N LYS A 227 -1.17 3.44 12.97
CA LYS A 227 -2.22 4.47 13.05
C LYS A 227 -3.62 3.85 13.17
N PHE A 228 -3.95 2.85 12.37
CA PHE A 228 -5.24 2.17 12.44
C PHE A 228 -5.44 1.46 13.78
N VAL A 229 -4.44 0.69 14.22
CA VAL A 229 -4.50 -0.04 15.49
C VAL A 229 -4.64 0.92 16.68
N ILE A 230 -3.91 2.04 16.69
CA ILE A 230 -4.03 3.06 17.74
C ILE A 230 -5.42 3.70 17.72
N LYS A 231 -5.92 4.07 16.54
CA LYS A 231 -7.23 4.68 16.38
C LYS A 231 -8.35 3.73 16.84
N SER A 232 -8.31 2.46 16.44
CA SER A 232 -9.32 1.47 16.85
C SER A 232 -9.27 1.22 18.36
N THR A 233 -8.07 1.18 18.94
CA THR A 233 -7.87 0.98 20.39
C THR A 233 -8.43 2.17 21.18
N LEU A 234 -8.14 3.41 20.76
CA LEU A 234 -8.67 4.62 21.41
C LEU A 234 -10.20 4.70 21.34
N ILE A 235 -10.78 4.36 20.18
CA ILE A 235 -12.23 4.31 20.01
C ILE A 235 -12.85 3.28 20.96
N SER A 236 -12.26 2.08 21.05
CA SER A 236 -12.72 1.01 21.95
C SER A 236 -12.67 1.44 23.42
N ILE A 237 -11.57 2.06 23.85
CA ILE A 237 -11.42 2.61 25.20
C ILE A 237 -12.50 3.66 25.50
N GLY A 238 -12.80 4.56 24.56
CA GLY A 238 -13.87 5.55 24.70
C GLY A 238 -15.25 4.93 24.93
N PHE A 239 -15.59 3.88 24.18
CA PHE A 239 -16.86 3.16 24.38
C PHE A 239 -16.95 2.48 25.75
N ILE A 240 -15.84 1.91 26.25
CA ILE A 240 -15.80 1.33 27.59
C ILE A 240 -16.09 2.40 28.65
N PHE A 241 -15.49 3.59 28.55
CA PHE A 241 -15.76 4.68 29.48
C PHE A 241 -17.23 5.11 29.48
N VAL A 242 -17.84 5.27 28.30
CA VAL A 242 -19.28 5.62 28.19
C VAL A 242 -20.16 4.55 28.81
N ALA A 243 -19.90 3.27 28.51
CA ALA A 243 -20.65 2.15 29.08
C ALA A 243 -20.52 2.11 30.61
N VAL A 244 -19.30 2.24 31.14
CA VAL A 244 -19.02 2.26 32.59
C VAL A 244 -19.73 3.43 33.26
N SER A 245 -19.72 4.64 32.69
CA SER A 245 -20.46 5.79 33.24
C SER A 245 -21.97 5.54 33.33
N ILE A 246 -22.57 4.92 32.31
CA ILE A 246 -24.00 4.55 32.32
C ILE A 246 -24.29 3.57 33.47
N PHE A 247 -23.47 2.52 33.62
CA PHE A 247 -23.62 1.56 34.72
C PHE A 247 -23.46 2.22 36.09
N PHE A 248 -22.51 3.14 36.25
CA PHE A 248 -22.36 3.90 37.49
C PHE A 248 -23.60 4.76 37.80
N VAL A 249 -24.18 5.44 36.81
CA VAL A 249 -25.41 6.23 37.00
C VAL A 249 -26.58 5.34 37.41
N ILE A 250 -26.74 4.17 36.76
CA ILE A 250 -27.79 3.21 37.10
C ILE A 250 -27.60 2.67 38.52
N ALA A 251 -26.38 2.24 38.86
CA ALA A 251 -26.04 1.72 40.18
C ALA A 251 -26.21 2.78 41.28
N TYR A 252 -25.78 4.02 41.02
CA TYR A 252 -25.95 5.14 41.93
C TYR A 252 -27.42 5.45 42.18
N LYS A 253 -28.24 5.52 41.12
CA LYS A 253 -29.69 5.75 41.24
C LYS A 253 -30.36 4.62 42.03
N TYR A 254 -30.04 3.36 41.72
CA TYR A 254 -30.60 2.22 42.42
C TYR A 254 -30.20 2.18 43.91
N SER A 255 -28.94 2.45 44.22
CA SER A 255 -28.43 2.54 45.59
C SER A 255 -29.12 3.66 46.38
N LEU A 256 -29.16 4.89 45.85
CA LEU A 256 -29.77 6.04 46.51
C LEU A 256 -31.28 5.82 46.77
N PHE A 257 -32.01 5.29 45.79
CA PHE A 257 -33.43 4.96 45.96
C PHE A 257 -33.65 3.77 46.90
N GLY A 258 -32.77 2.76 46.86
CA GLY A 258 -32.80 1.61 47.77
C GLY A 258 -32.62 2.03 49.23
N PHE A 259 -31.63 2.87 49.51
CA PHE A 259 -31.40 3.43 50.84
C PHE A 259 -32.58 4.28 51.33
N ARG A 260 -33.13 5.16 50.47
CA ARG A 260 -34.32 5.97 50.82
C ARG A 260 -35.53 5.11 51.17
N LYS A 261 -35.85 4.08 50.35
CA LYS A 261 -36.96 3.16 50.63
C LYS A 261 -36.76 2.37 51.92
N ARG A 262 -35.53 1.93 52.19
CA ARG A 262 -35.20 1.18 53.42
C ARG A 262 -35.37 2.06 54.67
N PHE A 263 -34.89 3.30 54.60
CA PHE A 263 -35.03 4.28 55.68
C PHE A 263 -36.51 4.61 55.97
N GLN A 264 -37.31 4.88 54.94
CA GLN A 264 -38.75 5.12 55.10
C GLN A 264 -39.47 3.91 55.74
N LYS A 265 -39.16 2.68 55.30
CA LYS A 265 -39.72 1.45 55.90
C LYS A 265 -39.35 1.29 57.38
N GLN A 266 -38.12 1.61 57.77
CA GLN A 266 -37.70 1.58 59.18
C GLN A 266 -38.46 2.61 60.01
N CYS A 267 -38.56 3.85 59.53
CA CYS A 267 -39.29 4.91 60.23
C CYS A 267 -40.77 4.57 60.43
N LEU A 268 -41.42 3.94 59.43
CA LEU A 268 -42.80 3.46 59.55
C LEU A 268 -42.93 2.34 60.60
N ARG A 269 -41.99 1.38 60.63
CA ARG A 269 -41.98 0.29 61.62
C ARG A 269 -41.84 0.82 63.05
N GLU A 270 -41.00 1.82 63.27
CA GLU A 270 -40.84 2.46 64.58
C GLU A 270 -42.10 3.20 65.02
N ARG A 271 -42.76 3.95 64.11
CA ARG A 271 -44.03 4.61 64.40
C ARG A 271 -45.11 3.61 64.82
N ILE A 272 -45.26 2.51 64.09
CA ILE A 272 -46.21 1.44 64.43
C ILE A 272 -45.88 0.83 65.81
N LYS A 273 -44.61 0.59 66.11
CA LYS A 273 -44.17 0.05 67.41
C LYS A 273 -44.51 1.00 68.56
N ASN A 274 -44.29 2.30 68.38
CA ASN A 274 -44.63 3.32 69.38
C ASN A 274 -46.14 3.45 69.60
N ILE A 275 -46.96 3.38 68.54
CA ILE A 275 -48.42 3.37 68.65
C ILE A 275 -48.89 2.14 69.43
N LYS A 276 -48.39 0.94 69.11
CA LYS A 276 -48.71 -0.29 69.86
C LYS A 276 -48.34 -0.18 71.33
N LYS A 277 -47.18 0.40 71.65
CA LYS A 277 -46.73 0.60 73.04
C LYS A 277 -47.66 1.54 73.82
N LYS A 278 -48.11 2.65 73.20
CA LYS A 278 -49.10 3.57 73.80
C LYS A 278 -50.45 2.89 74.05
N LEU A 279 -50.94 2.08 73.11
CA LEU A 279 -52.20 1.34 73.27
C LEU A 279 -52.16 0.32 74.42
N ILE A 280 -51.02 -0.35 74.62
CA ILE A 280 -50.85 -1.30 75.73
C ILE A 280 -50.86 -0.55 77.08
N ILE A 281 -50.16 0.58 77.17
CA ILE A 281 -50.10 1.39 78.39
C ILE A 281 -51.49 1.95 78.74
N ASN A 282 -52.24 2.47 77.77
CA ASN A 282 -53.59 2.98 77.98
C ASN A 282 -54.64 1.89 78.31
N LYS A 283 -54.27 0.61 78.24
CA LYS A 283 -55.14 -0.52 78.60
C LYS A 283 -54.84 -1.07 80.00
N LEU A 284 -53.76 -0.58 80.62
CA LEU A 284 -53.26 -0.98 81.94
C LEU A 284 -53.52 0.10 83.02
N PHE A 285 -54.09 1.24 82.62
CA PHE A 285 -54.67 2.28 83.48
C PHE A 285 -56.15 2.43 83.13
#